data_AF-A0A2N1WAG9-F1
#
_entry.id   AF-A0A2N1WAG9-F1
#
_cell.length_a   1.000
_cell.length_b   1.000
_cell.length_c   1.000
_cell.angle_alpha   90.00
_cell.angle_beta   90.00
_cell.angle_gamma   90.00
#
_symmetry.space_group_name_H-M   'P 1'
#
loop_
_entity.id
_entity.type
_entity.pdbx_description
1 polymer ?
#
loop_
_entity_poly.entity_id
_entity_poly.type
_entity_poly.pdbx_seq_one_letter_code
_entity_poly.pdbx_strand_id
1 'polypeptide(L)'
;MRYGETSRIVKLLTRSGGLCAAIAKGASRPRSPFGASLQLLSEGVAHLRPARGELQPLIAFDVTDLHAGLASHLGRFHAANAMAELVVRFVPSQPNSELYDEVVDAIALLELAPPDALPVVSLRGLWRLVREFGLAPVLDECARDGAALAEGA
;
A
#
# COMPACT_ATOMS: atom_id res chain seq x y z
N MET A 1 21.69 -0.74 -28.10
CA MET A 1 22.03 -1.05 -26.69
C MET A 1 21.53 0.10 -25.82
N ARG A 2 20.49 -0.11 -25.01
CA ARG A 2 20.04 0.93 -24.05
C ARG A 2 20.99 0.88 -22.84
N TYR A 3 21.93 1.82 -22.78
CA TYR A 3 22.58 2.22 -21.53
C TYR A 3 21.55 3.06 -20.74
N GLY A 4 20.55 2.39 -20.18
CA GLY A 4 19.55 2.97 -19.31
C GLY A 4 19.58 2.23 -17.99
N GLU A 5 19.39 2.95 -16.90
CA GLU A 5 19.34 2.40 -15.55
C GLU A 5 18.36 1.21 -15.50
N THR A 6 18.90 0.00 -15.30
CA THR A 6 18.10 -1.24 -15.33
C THR A 6 17.48 -1.59 -13.98
N SER A 7 17.74 -0.77 -12.96
CA SER A 7 17.27 -0.96 -11.60
C SER A 7 15.90 -0.31 -11.41
N ARG A 8 15.11 -0.85 -10.49
CA ARG A 8 13.89 -0.20 -9.98
C ARG A 8 14.03 0.00 -8.48
N ILE A 9 13.59 1.14 -7.98
CA ILE A 9 13.40 1.38 -6.55
C ILE A 9 11.92 1.17 -6.25
N VAL A 10 11.63 0.41 -5.21
CA VAL A 10 10.27 0.11 -4.75
C VAL A 10 10.14 0.42 -3.26
N LYS A 11 8.91 0.74 -2.84
CA LYS A 11 8.53 0.81 -1.42
C LYS A 11 7.77 -0.46 -1.09
N LEU A 12 8.18 -1.15 -0.04
CA LEU A 12 7.55 -2.39 0.42
C LEU A 12 7.05 -2.15 1.84
N LEU A 13 5.73 -2.29 2.03
CA LEU A 13 5.17 -2.49 3.35
C LEU A 13 5.33 -3.98 3.69
N THR A 14 6.05 -4.28 4.75
CA THR A 14 6.33 -5.67 5.16
C THR A 14 5.79 -5.94 6.55
N ARG A 15 5.23 -7.12 6.75
CA ARG A 15 4.61 -7.51 8.03
C ARG A 15 5.58 -7.49 9.21
N SER A 16 6.81 -7.96 9.00
CA SER A 16 7.84 -8.10 10.06
C SER A 16 8.93 -7.03 10.01
N GLY A 17 9.12 -6.36 8.87
CA GLY A 17 10.19 -5.37 8.65
C GLY A 17 9.70 -3.92 8.55
N GLY A 18 8.38 -3.68 8.63
CA GLY A 18 7.79 -2.36 8.45
C GLY A 18 7.90 -1.83 7.02
N LEU A 19 7.77 -0.52 6.87
CA LEU A 19 7.91 0.17 5.58
C LEU A 19 9.37 0.41 5.23
N CYS A 20 9.83 -0.15 4.10
CA CYS A 20 11.21 -0.01 3.64
C CYS A 20 11.29 0.36 2.16
N ALA A 21 12.41 0.97 1.75
CA ALA A 21 12.74 1.16 0.34
C ALA A 21 13.76 0.10 -0.10
N ALA A 22 13.52 -0.50 -1.26
CA ALA A 22 14.36 -1.56 -1.80
C ALA A 22 14.76 -1.27 -3.25
N ILE A 23 15.96 -1.72 -3.62
CA ILE A 23 16.48 -1.60 -4.99
C ILE A 23 16.58 -2.98 -5.65
N ALA A 24 15.80 -3.17 -6.71
CA ALA A 24 15.79 -4.36 -7.55
C ALA A 24 16.75 -4.16 -8.74
N LYS A 25 17.99 -4.62 -8.61
CA LYS A 25 19.01 -4.46 -9.66
C LYS A 25 18.68 -5.31 -10.87
N GLY A 26 18.70 -4.69 -12.06
CA GLY A 26 18.41 -5.41 -13.31
C GLY A 26 16.94 -5.78 -13.50
N ALA A 27 16.01 -5.19 -12.73
CA ALA A 27 14.57 -5.39 -12.86
C ALA A 27 14.04 -5.16 -14.29
N SER A 28 14.61 -4.22 -15.04
CA SER A 28 14.15 -3.88 -16.40
C SER A 28 14.86 -4.68 -17.52
N ARG A 29 15.64 -5.72 -17.20
CA ARG A 29 16.35 -6.53 -18.21
C ARG A 29 15.40 -7.56 -18.84
N PRO A 30 15.56 -7.92 -20.13
CA PRO A 30 14.70 -8.89 -20.84
C PRO A 30 14.59 -10.30 -20.23
N ARG A 31 15.47 -10.66 -19.28
CA ARG A 31 15.45 -11.93 -18.53
C ARG A 31 15.62 -11.69 -17.03
N SER A 32 15.04 -10.61 -16.53
CA SER A 32 15.13 -10.25 -15.13
C SER A 32 14.42 -11.29 -14.26
N PRO A 33 14.98 -11.69 -13.10
CA PRO A 33 14.24 -12.49 -12.12
C PRO A 33 13.01 -11.76 -11.55
N PHE A 34 12.96 -10.42 -11.67
CA PHE A 34 11.83 -9.60 -11.24
C PHE A 34 10.74 -9.40 -12.31
N GLY A 35 11.01 -9.82 -13.55
CA GLY A 35 10.14 -9.75 -14.73
C GLY A 35 8.91 -8.83 -14.63
N ALA A 36 7.73 -9.44 -14.74
CA ALA A 36 6.43 -8.80 -14.50
C ALA A 36 5.95 -8.97 -13.05
N SER A 37 6.77 -9.54 -12.16
CA SER A 37 6.37 -9.85 -10.79
C SER A 37 6.43 -8.64 -9.87
N LEU A 38 7.38 -7.73 -10.10
CA LEU A 38 7.51 -6.49 -9.33
C LEU A 38 6.60 -5.37 -9.89
N GLN A 39 5.30 -5.51 -9.67
CA GLN A 39 4.26 -4.56 -10.07
C GLN A 39 3.76 -3.71 -8.90
N LEU A 40 3.15 -2.56 -9.22
CA LEU A 40 2.47 -1.74 -8.22
C LEU A 40 1.36 -2.56 -7.56
N LEU A 41 1.27 -2.50 -6.23
CA LEU A 41 0.30 -3.22 -5.40
C LEU A 41 0.43 -4.76 -5.43
N SER A 42 1.46 -5.32 -6.06
CA SER A 42 1.73 -6.76 -5.96
C SER A 42 2.11 -7.17 -4.54
N GLU A 43 1.65 -8.34 -4.14
CA GLU A 43 1.90 -8.95 -2.84
C GLU A 43 2.78 -10.19 -3.00
N GLY A 44 3.66 -10.42 -2.04
CA GLY A 44 4.57 -11.55 -2.08
C GLY A 44 5.62 -11.55 -0.99
N VAL A 45 6.51 -12.52 -1.08
CA VAL A 45 7.65 -12.67 -0.17
C VAL A 45 8.86 -11.94 -0.74
N ALA A 46 9.27 -10.86 -0.06
CA ALA A 46 10.45 -10.08 -0.43
C ALA A 46 11.71 -10.62 0.25
N HIS A 47 12.71 -11.00 -0.55
CA HIS A 47 14.02 -11.43 -0.07
C HIS A 47 14.97 -10.24 -0.05
N LEU A 48 15.10 -9.61 1.11
CA LEU A 48 15.92 -8.42 1.30
C LEU A 48 17.28 -8.77 1.92
N ARG A 49 18.33 -8.10 1.42
CA ARG A 49 19.65 -8.17 2.06
C ARG A 49 19.79 -7.01 3.05
N PRO A 50 20.18 -7.27 4.31
CA PRO A 50 20.47 -6.20 5.27
C PRO A 50 21.51 -5.22 4.71
N ALA A 51 21.22 -3.93 4.84
CA ALA A 51 22.11 -2.85 4.41
C ALA A 51 22.09 -1.73 5.45
N ARG A 52 23.20 -0.98 5.55
CA ARG A 52 23.32 0.16 6.48
C ARG A 52 22.66 1.45 5.97
N GLY A 53 22.15 1.47 4.74
CA GLY A 53 21.53 2.64 4.11
C GLY A 53 20.01 2.50 3.97
N GLU A 54 19.38 3.56 3.49
CA GLU A 54 17.92 3.64 3.30
C GLU A 54 17.38 2.68 2.23
N LEU A 55 18.24 2.26 1.29
CA LEU A 55 17.91 1.32 0.21
C LEU A 55 18.49 -0.07 0.50
N GLN A 56 17.60 -1.03 0.68
CA GLN A 56 17.97 -2.44 0.83
C GLN A 56 18.03 -3.13 -0.54
N PRO A 57 19.07 -3.91 -0.86
CA PRO A 57 19.07 -4.73 -2.06
C PRO A 57 17.95 -5.78 -2.03
N LEU A 58 17.05 -5.72 -3.01
CA LEU A 58 16.05 -6.78 -3.24
C LEU A 58 16.71 -7.89 -4.06
N ILE A 59 16.71 -9.11 -3.52
CA ILE A 59 17.35 -10.29 -4.14
C ILE A 59 16.36 -11.07 -4.99
N ALA A 60 15.15 -11.26 -4.47
CA ALA A 60 14.05 -11.94 -5.13
C ALA A 60 12.71 -11.43 -4.56
N PHE A 61 11.64 -11.61 -5.33
CA PHE A 61 10.29 -11.31 -4.91
C PHE A 61 9.38 -12.43 -5.42
N ASP A 62 8.95 -13.30 -4.51
CA ASP A 62 8.07 -14.43 -4.81
C ASP A 62 6.63 -13.95 -4.69
N VAL A 63 6.02 -13.60 -5.81
CA VAL A 63 4.65 -13.09 -5.85
C VAL A 63 3.68 -14.14 -5.37
N THR A 64 2.83 -13.76 -4.42
CA THR A 64 1.68 -14.52 -3.96
C THR A 64 0.40 -14.03 -4.63
N ASP A 65 0.28 -12.72 -4.86
CA ASP A 65 -0.86 -12.13 -5.55
C ASP A 65 -0.45 -10.90 -6.38
N LEU A 66 -0.95 -10.81 -7.61
CA LEU A 66 -0.80 -9.61 -8.46
C LEU A 66 -1.96 -8.64 -8.28
N HIS A 67 -2.99 -9.01 -7.53
CA HIS A 67 -4.21 -8.23 -7.34
C HIS A 67 -4.80 -7.82 -8.71
N ALA A 68 -4.97 -8.81 -9.59
CA ALA A 68 -5.49 -8.60 -10.94
C ALA A 68 -6.94 -8.05 -10.92
N GLY A 69 -7.67 -8.29 -9.84
CA GLY A 69 -9.00 -7.75 -9.59
C GLY A 69 -9.00 -6.22 -9.47
N LEU A 70 -7.94 -5.61 -8.94
CA LEU A 70 -7.78 -4.16 -8.93
C LEU A 70 -7.68 -3.57 -10.33
N ALA A 71 -6.90 -4.19 -11.22
CA ALA A 71 -6.68 -3.72 -12.58
C ALA A 71 -7.94 -3.82 -13.47
N SER A 72 -8.93 -4.64 -13.07
CA SER A 72 -10.19 -4.83 -13.81
C SER A 72 -11.14 -3.63 -13.73
N HIS A 73 -10.97 -2.73 -12.75
CA HIS A 73 -11.85 -1.58 -12.57
C HIS A 73 -11.08 -0.36 -12.04
N LEU A 74 -11.16 0.77 -12.76
CA LEU A 74 -10.39 1.98 -12.43
C LEU A 74 -10.62 2.46 -10.99
N GLY A 75 -11.87 2.38 -10.49
CA GLY A 75 -12.19 2.76 -9.12
C GLY A 75 -11.48 1.92 -8.04
N ARG A 76 -11.31 0.61 -8.28
CA ARG A 76 -10.57 -0.28 -7.36
C ARG A 76 -9.11 0.08 -7.33
N PHE A 77 -8.52 0.22 -8.52
CA PHE A 77 -7.12 0.60 -8.68
C PHE A 77 -6.82 1.97 -8.06
N HIS A 78 -7.66 2.98 -8.29
CA HIS A 78 -7.49 4.30 -7.69
C HIS A 78 -7.57 4.27 -6.16
N ALA A 79 -8.55 3.55 -5.59
CA ALA A 79 -8.69 3.45 -4.13
C ALA A 79 -7.49 2.75 -3.49
N ALA A 80 -7.04 1.63 -4.05
CA ALA A 80 -5.88 0.90 -3.56
C ALA A 80 -4.58 1.72 -3.68
N ASN A 81 -4.43 2.47 -4.77
CA ASN A 81 -3.27 3.35 -4.95
C ASN A 81 -3.27 4.52 -3.95
N ALA A 82 -4.43 5.11 -3.67
CA ALA A 82 -4.57 6.14 -2.64
C ALA A 82 -4.21 5.61 -1.24
N MET A 83 -4.66 4.38 -0.91
CA MET A 83 -4.27 3.71 0.34
C MET A 83 -2.75 3.47 0.41
N ALA A 84 -2.14 2.98 -0.67
CA ALA A 84 -0.70 2.76 -0.72
C ALA A 84 0.10 4.08 -0.59
N GLU A 85 -0.36 5.17 -1.20
CA GLU A 85 0.27 6.48 -1.07
C GLU A 85 0.21 6.99 0.38
N LEU A 86 -0.95 6.87 1.03
CA LEU A 86 -1.11 7.21 2.44
C LEU A 86 -0.16 6.40 3.32
N VAL A 87 -0.08 5.09 3.10
CA VAL A 87 0.87 4.22 3.80
C VAL A 87 2.29 4.71 3.62
N VAL A 88 2.74 4.93 2.37
CA VAL A 88 4.12 5.35 2.08
C VAL A 88 4.46 6.71 2.71
N ARG A 89 3.46 7.59 2.87
CA ARG A 89 3.66 8.95 3.35
C ARG A 89 3.61 9.08 4.87
N PHE A 90 2.77 8.32 5.55
CA PHE A 90 2.48 8.51 6.98
C PHE A 90 2.95 7.36 7.86
N VAL A 91 3.21 6.17 7.30
CA VAL A 91 3.60 5.01 8.10
C VAL A 91 5.09 5.06 8.40
N PRO A 92 5.50 4.96 9.67
CA PRO A 92 6.90 4.91 10.01
C PRO A 92 7.52 3.57 9.61
N SER A 93 8.85 3.51 9.53
CA SER A 93 9.56 2.30 9.13
C SER A 93 9.56 1.18 10.18
N GLN A 94 9.00 1.40 11.38
CA GLN A 94 8.87 0.34 12.38
C GLN A 94 7.81 -0.68 11.95
N PRO A 95 8.00 -1.98 12.25
CA PRO A 95 7.02 -3.00 11.96
C PRO A 95 5.74 -2.77 12.77
N ASN A 96 4.61 -2.82 12.08
CA ASN A 96 3.28 -2.87 12.67
C ASN A 96 2.49 -3.93 11.90
N SER A 97 2.35 -5.12 12.48
CA SER A 97 1.67 -6.23 11.84
C SER A 97 0.17 -6.01 11.71
N GLU A 98 -0.45 -5.31 12.66
CA GLU A 98 -1.89 -5.01 12.64
C GLU A 98 -2.21 -4.08 11.47
N LEU A 99 -1.44 -2.99 11.30
CA LEU A 99 -1.57 -2.10 10.15
C LEU A 99 -1.31 -2.81 8.82
N TYR A 100 -0.31 -3.71 8.77
CA TYR A 100 -0.06 -4.51 7.57
C TYR A 100 -1.28 -5.36 7.21
N ASP A 101 -1.81 -6.10 8.19
CA ASP A 101 -2.98 -6.96 8.00
C ASP A 101 -4.22 -6.12 7.59
N GLU A 102 -4.42 -4.94 8.19
CA GLU A 102 -5.51 -4.02 7.79
C GLU A 102 -5.40 -3.50 6.35
N VAL A 103 -4.19 -3.19 5.89
CA VAL A 103 -3.96 -2.74 4.50
C VAL A 103 -4.25 -3.87 3.51
N VAL A 104 -3.77 -5.08 3.80
CA VAL A 104 -4.02 -6.26 2.96
C VAL A 104 -5.52 -6.57 2.89
N ASP A 105 -6.21 -6.57 4.03
CA ASP A 105 -7.66 -6.80 4.10
C ASP A 105 -8.45 -5.72 3.35
N ALA A 106 -8.03 -4.45 3.43
CA ALA A 106 -8.67 -3.36 2.70
C ALA A 106 -8.52 -3.51 1.18
N ILE A 107 -7.35 -3.94 0.71
CA ILE A 107 -7.09 -4.21 -0.71
C ILE A 107 -7.94 -5.40 -1.19
N ALA A 108 -7.94 -6.51 -0.44
CA ALA A 108 -8.75 -7.68 -0.77
C ALA A 108 -10.25 -7.35 -0.83
N LEU A 109 -10.73 -6.52 0.10
CA LEU A 109 -12.13 -6.08 0.09
C LEU A 109 -12.46 -5.21 -1.14
N LEU A 110 -11.53 -4.35 -1.58
CA LEU A 110 -11.71 -3.57 -2.82
C LEU A 110 -11.83 -4.46 -4.05
N GLU A 111 -11.04 -5.55 -4.13
CA GLU A 111 -11.13 -6.50 -5.23
C GLU A 111 -12.49 -7.20 -5.30
N LEU A 112 -13.01 -7.60 -4.14
CA LEU A 112 -14.26 -8.36 -4.03
C LEU A 112 -15.51 -7.47 -4.12
N ALA A 113 -15.39 -6.18 -3.80
CA ALA A 113 -16.54 -5.27 -3.74
C ALA A 113 -17.22 -5.10 -5.11
N PRO A 114 -18.56 -5.16 -5.19
CA PRO A 114 -19.28 -4.81 -6.39
C PRO A 114 -19.14 -3.30 -6.69
N PRO A 115 -19.26 -2.87 -7.97
CA PRO A 115 -18.97 -1.49 -8.36
C PRO A 115 -19.76 -0.41 -7.60
N ASP A 116 -21.00 -0.69 -7.22
CA ASP A 116 -21.89 0.19 -6.45
C ASP A 116 -21.45 0.36 -4.99
N ALA A 117 -20.77 -0.63 -4.41
CA ALA A 117 -20.21 -0.56 -3.05
C ALA A 117 -18.83 0.12 -2.99
N LEU A 118 -18.15 0.29 -4.13
CA LEU A 118 -16.79 0.84 -4.17
C LEU A 118 -16.61 2.17 -3.45
N PRO A 119 -17.52 3.17 -3.55
CA PRO A 119 -17.37 4.42 -2.82
C PRO A 119 -17.29 4.22 -1.31
N VAL A 120 -18.16 3.37 -0.76
CA VAL A 120 -18.24 3.09 0.68
C VAL A 120 -17.03 2.28 1.14
N VAL A 121 -16.63 1.25 0.38
CA VAL A 121 -15.46 0.42 0.69
C VAL A 121 -14.17 1.23 0.63
N SER A 122 -14.03 2.09 -0.38
CA SER A 122 -12.88 2.99 -0.53
C SER A 122 -12.79 3.96 0.65
N LEU A 123 -13.91 4.61 0.99
CA LEU A 123 -13.97 5.52 2.14
C LEU A 123 -13.63 4.80 3.43
N ARG A 124 -14.19 3.60 3.66
CA ARG A 124 -13.89 2.78 4.85
C ARG A 124 -12.40 2.50 4.98
N GLY A 125 -11.73 2.06 3.91
CA GLY A 125 -10.30 1.76 3.96
C GLY A 125 -9.44 3.00 4.20
N LEU A 126 -9.73 4.11 3.51
CA LEU A 126 -9.02 5.37 3.74
C LEU A 126 -9.25 5.91 5.16
N TRP A 127 -10.47 5.79 5.68
CA TRP A 127 -10.82 6.22 7.03
C TRP A 127 -10.07 5.43 8.10
N ARG A 128 -9.90 4.12 7.90
CA ARG A 128 -9.10 3.27 8.80
C ARG A 128 -7.66 3.76 8.88
N LEU A 129 -7.03 4.02 7.72
CA LEU A 129 -5.68 4.56 7.67
C LEU A 129 -5.57 5.91 8.38
N VAL A 130 -6.50 6.84 8.10
CA VAL A 130 -6.53 8.16 8.76
C VAL A 130 -6.63 8.03 10.28
N ARG A 131 -7.43 7.08 10.78
CA ARG A 131 -7.53 6.79 12.21
C ARG A 131 -6.21 6.26 12.77
N GLU A 132 -5.57 5.32 12.10
CA GLU A 132 -4.29 4.75 12.55
C GLU A 132 -3.16 5.78 12.57
N PHE A 133 -3.24 6.82 11.73
CA PHE A 133 -2.30 7.94 11.77
C PHE A 133 -2.58 8.95 12.89
N GLY A 134 -3.63 8.73 13.71
CA GLY A 134 -4.06 9.69 14.73
C GLY A 134 -4.70 10.95 14.15
N LEU A 135 -5.16 10.89 12.90
CA LEU A 135 -5.78 12.00 12.16
C LEU A 135 -7.30 11.84 12.04
N ALA A 136 -7.89 10.96 12.86
CA ALA A 136 -9.33 10.75 12.89
C ALA A 136 -10.06 12.09 13.15
N PRO A 137 -10.99 12.51 12.27
CA PRO A 137 -11.79 13.67 12.58
C PRO A 137 -12.77 13.33 13.70
N VAL A 138 -13.07 14.34 14.50
CA VAL A 138 -14.14 14.29 15.48
C VAL A 138 -15.46 14.52 14.74
N LEU A 139 -16.44 13.64 14.95
CA LEU A 139 -17.69 13.60 14.18
C LEU A 139 -18.95 13.84 15.04
N ASP A 140 -18.78 13.93 16.35
CA ASP A 140 -19.83 14.08 17.35
C ASP A 140 -19.86 15.47 17.98
N GLU A 141 -18.89 16.32 17.69
CA GLU A 141 -18.83 17.71 18.17
C GLU A 141 -18.30 18.69 17.11
N CYS A 142 -18.73 19.94 17.23
CA CYS A 142 -18.28 21.04 16.39
C CYS A 142 -16.85 21.45 16.76
N ALA A 143 -15.93 21.42 15.78
CA ALA A 143 -14.54 21.80 15.97
C ALA A 143 -14.31 23.28 16.37
N ARG A 144 -15.35 24.13 16.33
CA ARG A 144 -15.26 25.56 16.70
C ARG A 144 -15.63 25.81 18.17
N ASP A 145 -16.69 25.18 18.65
CA ASP A 145 -17.30 25.51 19.95
C ASP A 145 -17.54 24.29 20.85
N GLY A 146 -17.22 23.07 20.39
CA GLY A 146 -17.38 21.83 21.15
C GLY A 146 -18.84 21.42 21.38
N ALA A 147 -19.79 22.05 20.71
CA ALA A 147 -21.20 21.67 20.82
C ALA A 147 -21.42 20.30 20.13
N ALA A 148 -22.18 19.42 20.77
CA ALA A 148 -22.54 18.13 20.21
C ALA A 148 -23.30 18.30 18.88
N LEU A 149 -22.93 17.53 17.86
CA LEU A 149 -23.61 17.49 16.57
C LEU A 149 -24.85 16.60 16.65
N ALA A 150 -25.93 17.00 15.97
CA ALA A 150 -27.14 16.19 15.90
C ALA A 150 -26.88 14.91 15.10
N GLU A 151 -27.47 13.79 15.53
CA GLU A 151 -27.34 12.52 14.82
C GLU A 151 -27.82 12.64 13.37
N GLY A 152 -26.94 12.34 12.41
CA GLY A 152 -27.24 12.34 10.97
C GLY A 152 -27.13 13.68 10.25
N ALA A 153 -26.48 14.69 10.87
CA ALA A 153 -26.09 15.93 10.19
C ALA A 153 -24.97 15.74 9.15
#